data_AF-A0A2R9C1C7-F1
#
_entry.id   AF-A0A2R9C1C7-F1
#
_cell.length_a   1.000
_cell.length_b   1.000
_cell.length_c   1.000
_cell.angle_alpha   90.00
_cell.angle_beta   90.00
_cell.angle_gamma   90.00
#
_symmetry.space_group_name_H-M   'P 1'
#
loop_
_entity.id
_entity.type
_entity.pdbx_description
1 polymer ?
#
loop_
_entity_poly.entity_id
_entity_poly.type
_entity_poly.pdbx_seq_one_letter_code
_entity_poly.pdbx_strand_id
1 'polypeptide(L)'
;MGSKKLKRVGLSQELCDRLSRHQILTCQDFLCLSPLELMKVTGLSYRGVHELLCMVSRACAPKMQTAYGIKAQRSADFSPAFLSTTLSALDEALHGGVACGSLTEVKEKFFIPSSIDL
;
A
#
# COMPACT_ATOMS: atom_id res chain seq x y z
N MET A 1 4.08 0.52 8.53
CA MET A 1 3.91 -0.33 9.75
C MET A 1 2.92 -1.49 9.57
N GLY A 2 2.37 -1.72 8.36
CA GLY A 2 1.46 -2.85 8.11
C GLY A 2 2.10 -4.24 8.13
N SER A 3 3.43 -4.34 7.99
CA SER A 3 4.17 -5.61 7.99
C SER A 3 4.26 -6.31 9.35
N LYS A 4 3.70 -5.73 10.42
CA LYS A 4 3.67 -6.37 11.75
C LYS A 4 2.89 -7.68 11.67
N LYS A 5 3.51 -8.78 12.10
CA LYS A 5 2.87 -10.11 12.11
C LYS A 5 1.70 -10.14 13.10
N LEU A 6 0.58 -10.74 12.68
CA LEU A 6 -0.66 -10.83 13.50
C LEU A 6 -0.47 -11.59 14.81
N LYS A 7 0.43 -12.58 14.83
CA LYS A 7 0.82 -13.30 16.06
C LYS A 7 1.34 -12.38 17.17
N ARG A 8 1.80 -11.16 16.83
CA ARG A 8 2.32 -10.16 17.79
C ARG A 8 1.28 -9.13 18.23
N VAL A 9 0.03 -9.26 17.77
CA VAL A 9 -1.06 -8.31 18.05
C VAL A 9 -1.89 -8.74 19.26
N GLY A 10 -1.72 -9.98 19.75
CA GLY A 10 -2.48 -10.51 20.88
C GLY A 10 -3.77 -11.24 20.48
N LEU A 11 -3.86 -11.69 19.23
CA LEU A 11 -4.93 -12.58 18.78
C LEU A 11 -4.78 -13.97 19.40
N SER A 12 -5.90 -14.68 19.57
CA SER A 12 -5.83 -16.08 20.00
C SER A 12 -5.08 -16.93 18.98
N GLN A 13 -4.44 -18.00 19.46
CA GLN A 13 -3.67 -18.90 18.61
C GLN A 13 -4.55 -19.55 17.53
N GLU A 14 -5.78 -19.95 17.89
CA GLU A 14 -6.76 -20.49 16.94
C GLU A 14 -7.08 -19.51 15.80
N LEU A 15 -7.33 -18.24 16.12
CA LEU A 15 -7.59 -17.22 15.10
C LEU A 15 -6.36 -16.98 14.22
N CYS A 16 -5.16 -16.98 14.79
CA CYS A 16 -3.91 -16.88 14.02
C CYS A 16 -3.75 -18.07 13.05
N ASP A 17 -4.09 -19.28 13.48
CA ASP A 17 -3.98 -20.49 12.65
C ASP A 17 -5.05 -20.54 11.57
N ARG A 18 -6.24 -19.98 11.82
CA ARG A 18 -7.26 -19.77 10.79
C ARG A 18 -6.81 -18.76 9.74
N LEU A 19 -6.36 -17.58 10.17
CA LEU A 19 -5.92 -16.50 9.27
C LEU A 19 -4.71 -16.94 8.43
N SER A 20 -3.75 -17.65 9.03
CA SER A 20 -2.55 -18.11 8.31
C SER A 20 -2.85 -19.14 7.21
N ARG A 21 -3.88 -19.98 7.37
CA ARG A 21 -4.35 -20.88 6.30
C ARG A 21 -4.82 -20.15 5.05
N HIS A 22 -5.23 -18.89 5.19
CA HIS A 22 -5.64 -18.02 4.08
C HIS A 22 -4.55 -17.02 3.66
N GLN A 23 -3.28 -17.24 4.04
CA GLN A 23 -2.15 -16.33 3.77
C GLN A 23 -2.30 -14.92 4.37
N ILE A 24 -3.11 -14.78 5.43
CA ILE A 24 -3.27 -13.53 6.16
C ILE A 24 -2.29 -13.55 7.33
N LEU A 25 -1.11 -12.96 7.14
CA LEU A 25 0.02 -13.11 8.06
C LEU A 25 0.36 -11.80 8.80
N THR A 26 0.10 -10.67 8.15
CA THR A 26 0.44 -9.34 8.65
C THR A 26 -0.82 -8.50 8.91
N CYS A 27 -0.66 -7.43 9.69
CA CYS A 27 -1.70 -6.43 9.88
C CYS A 27 -2.17 -5.85 8.53
N GLN A 28 -1.27 -5.67 7.56
CA GLN A 28 -1.63 -5.18 6.23
C GLN A 28 -2.56 -6.17 5.52
N ASP A 29 -2.19 -7.45 5.46
CA ASP A 29 -3.02 -8.48 4.81
C ASP A 29 -4.42 -8.50 5.42
N PHE A 30 -4.50 -8.41 6.75
CA PHE A 30 -5.78 -8.38 7.46
C PHE A 30 -6.62 -7.14 7.17
N LEU A 31 -5.99 -5.96 7.19
CA LEU A 31 -6.67 -4.67 7.00
C LEU A 31 -7.01 -4.37 5.53
N CYS A 32 -6.42 -5.10 4.59
CA CYS A 32 -6.79 -5.05 3.18
C CYS A 32 -8.09 -5.83 2.87
N LEU A 33 -8.58 -6.66 3.81
CA LEU A 33 -9.80 -7.42 3.63
C LEU A 33 -11.02 -6.63 4.09
N SER A 34 -12.12 -6.82 3.38
CA SER A 34 -13.43 -6.31 3.80
C SER A 34 -13.93 -7.04 5.05
N PRO A 35 -14.81 -6.41 5.84
CA PRO A 35 -15.43 -7.07 6.99
C PRO A 35 -16.10 -8.40 6.64
N LEU A 36 -16.71 -8.52 5.45
CA LEU A 36 -17.37 -9.75 5.02
C LEU A 36 -16.37 -10.88 4.74
N GLU A 37 -15.23 -10.58 4.12
CA GLU A 37 -14.15 -11.57 3.92
C GLU A 37 -13.58 -12.04 5.25
N LEU A 38 -13.39 -11.11 6.19
CA LEU A 38 -12.96 -11.43 7.54
C LEU A 38 -13.98 -12.30 8.27
N MET A 39 -15.28 -12.02 8.14
CA MET A 39 -16.34 -12.88 8.70
C MET A 39 -16.27 -14.30 8.10
N LYS A 40 -16.06 -14.44 6.79
CA LYS A 40 -15.94 -15.76 6.14
C LYS A 40 -14.72 -16.54 6.66
N VAL A 41 -13.58 -15.89 6.81
CA VAL A 41 -12.34 -16.55 7.26
C VAL A 41 -12.37 -16.85 8.77
N THR A 42 -12.82 -15.90 9.57
CA THR A 42 -12.81 -15.98 11.05
C THR A 42 -14.06 -16.61 11.63
N GLY A 43 -15.14 -16.79 10.85
CA GLY A 43 -16.41 -17.34 11.33
C GLY A 43 -17.04 -16.52 12.45
N LEU A 44 -16.57 -15.29 12.67
CA LEU A 44 -17.07 -14.41 13.70
C LEU A 44 -18.28 -13.62 13.20
N SER A 45 -19.07 -13.13 14.15
CA SER A 45 -20.12 -12.15 13.86
C SER A 45 -19.52 -10.83 13.38
N TYR A 46 -20.33 -10.00 12.73
CA TYR A 46 -19.93 -8.66 12.31
C TYR A 46 -19.33 -7.84 13.47
N ARG A 47 -19.95 -7.92 14.65
CA ARG A 47 -19.44 -7.27 15.87
C ARG A 47 -18.05 -7.79 16.25
N GLY A 48 -17.86 -9.11 16.27
CA GLY A 48 -16.56 -9.71 16.59
C GLY A 48 -15.47 -9.30 15.61
N VAL A 49 -15.78 -9.24 14.32
CA VAL A 49 -14.86 -8.74 13.29
C VAL A 49 -14.53 -7.27 13.50
N HIS A 50 -15.51 -6.43 13.84
CA HIS A 50 -15.26 -5.02 14.09
C HIS A 50 -14.37 -4.78 15.32
N GLU A 51 -14.56 -5.57 16.39
CA GLU A 51 -13.70 -5.55 17.57
C GLU A 51 -12.25 -5.95 17.21
N LEU A 52 -12.08 -6.98 16.37
CA LEU A 52 -10.76 -7.36 15.84
C LEU A 52 -10.13 -6.28 14.96
N LEU A 53 -10.91 -5.65 14.07
CA LEU A 53 -10.44 -4.54 13.23
C LEU A 53 -9.91 -3.39 14.09
N CYS A 54 -10.63 -3.01 15.16
CA CYS A 54 -10.17 -2.00 16.11
C CYS A 54 -8.84 -2.41 16.79
N MET A 55 -8.74 -3.66 17.25
CA MET A 55 -7.54 -4.17 17.90
C MET A 55 -6.32 -4.15 16.96
N VAL A 56 -6.47 -4.72 15.75
CA VAL A 56 -5.40 -4.80 14.75
C VAL A 56 -4.99 -3.40 14.29
N SER A 57 -5.96 -2.51 14.03
CA SER A 57 -5.69 -1.13 13.62
C SER A 57 -4.88 -0.37 14.66
N ARG A 58 -5.25 -0.45 15.95
CA ARG A 58 -4.51 0.21 17.03
C ARG A 58 -3.10 -0.35 17.18
N ALA A 59 -2.90 -1.63 16.92
CA ALA A 59 -1.61 -2.29 17.06
C ALA A 59 -0.59 -1.93 15.96
N CYS A 60 -1.03 -1.40 14.82
CA CYS A 60 -0.19 -0.98 13.70
C CYS A 60 -0.32 0.50 13.31
N ALA A 61 -1.19 1.26 13.99
CA ALA A 61 -1.35 2.68 13.77
C ALA A 61 0.01 3.39 13.94
N PRO A 62 0.44 4.20 12.94
CA PRO A 62 1.64 5.00 13.10
C PRO A 62 1.42 6.06 14.19
N LYS A 63 2.52 6.55 14.78
CA LYS A 63 2.45 7.74 15.64
C LYS A 63 1.86 8.89 14.82
N MET A 64 1.07 9.75 15.47
CA MET A 64 0.54 10.94 14.81
C MET A 64 1.71 11.77 14.27
N GLN A 65 1.63 12.13 12.98
CA GLN A 65 2.61 12.97 12.31
C GLN A 65 1.88 14.11 11.61
N THR A 66 2.48 15.29 11.60
CA THR A 66 1.96 16.44 10.85
C THR A 66 2.36 16.30 9.38
N ALA A 67 1.58 16.91 8.48
CA ALA A 67 1.93 16.96 7.06
C ALA A 67 3.34 17.54 6.83
N TYR A 68 3.70 18.59 7.59
CA TYR A 68 5.06 19.16 7.56
C TYR A 68 6.13 18.16 7.99
N GLY A 69 5.90 17.42 9.08
CA GLY A 69 6.83 16.41 9.57
C GLY A 69 7.05 15.29 8.56
N ILE A 70 5.99 14.84 7.89
CA ILE A 70 6.09 13.84 6.82
C ILE A 70 6.91 14.38 5.64
N LYS A 71 6.67 15.63 5.22
CA LYS A 71 7.45 16.25 4.14
C LYS A 71 8.93 16.37 4.49
N ALA A 72 9.24 16.87 5.69
CA ALA A 72 10.61 17.02 6.16
C ALA A 72 11.34 15.68 6.25
N GLN A 73 10.68 14.63 6.76
CA GLN A 73 11.23 13.29 6.82
C GLN A 73 11.55 12.74 5.42
N ARG A 74 10.59 12.82 4.49
CA ARG A 74 10.79 12.35 3.10
C ARG A 74 11.91 13.10 2.37
N SER A 75 12.09 14.40 2.65
CA SER A 75 13.19 15.18 2.08
C SER A 75 14.55 14.83 2.67
N ALA A 76 14.61 14.24 3.87
CA ALA A 76 15.83 13.82 4.53
C ALA A 76 16.20 12.35 4.28
N ASP A 77 15.26 11.54 3.77
CA ASP A 77 15.48 10.13 3.47
C ASP A 77 16.48 9.96 2.31
N PHE A 78 17.42 9.02 2.45
CA PHE A 78 18.43 8.73 1.43
C PHE A 78 17.90 7.96 0.21
N SER A 79 16.65 7.49 0.27
CA SER A 79 16.02 6.79 -0.85
C SER A 79 15.62 7.76 -1.96
N PRO A 80 15.85 7.43 -3.24
CA PRO A 80 15.46 8.30 -4.34
C PRO A 80 13.94 8.45 -4.38
N ALA A 81 13.46 9.70 -4.32
CA ALA A 81 12.04 10.01 -4.50
C ALA A 81 11.57 9.80 -5.95
N PHE A 82 12.49 9.87 -6.92
CA PHE A 82 12.24 9.79 -8.34
C PHE A 82 13.30 8.95 -9.06
N LEU A 83 12.90 8.29 -10.13
CA LEU A 83 13.78 7.60 -11.09
C LEU A 83 13.92 8.48 -12.34
N SER A 84 15.14 8.92 -12.66
CA SER A 84 15.39 9.72 -13.87
C SER A 84 15.05 8.92 -15.13
N THR A 85 14.44 9.59 -16.10
CA THR A 85 14.12 9.04 -17.43
C THR A 85 15.28 9.19 -18.42
N THR A 86 16.39 9.83 -18.01
CA THR A 86 17.53 10.26 -18.86
C THR A 86 17.18 11.27 -19.96
N LEU A 87 15.92 11.70 -20.04
CA LEU A 87 15.41 12.73 -20.93
C LEU A 87 15.15 14.00 -20.11
N SER A 88 16.07 14.98 -20.15
CA SER A 88 16.04 16.14 -19.24
C SER A 88 14.72 16.93 -19.27
N ALA A 89 14.15 17.17 -20.45
CA ALA A 89 12.87 17.87 -20.59
C ALA A 89 11.69 17.07 -19.99
N LEU A 90 11.74 15.74 -20.05
CA LEU A 90 10.73 14.88 -19.44
C LEU A 90 10.91 14.84 -17.92
N ASP A 91 12.15 14.75 -17.43
CA ASP A 91 12.44 14.79 -16.00
C ASP A 91 12.01 16.13 -15.38
N GLU A 92 12.21 17.25 -16.08
CA GLU A 92 11.71 18.56 -15.66
C GLU A 92 10.19 18.59 -15.58
N ALA A 93 9.50 18.11 -16.62
CA ALA A 93 8.03 18.03 -16.64
C ALA A 93 7.47 17.10 -15.54
N LEU A 94 8.23 16.08 -15.14
CA LEU A 94 7.90 15.16 -14.05
C LEU A 94 8.44 15.61 -12.68
N HIS A 95 9.06 16.79 -12.59
CA HIS A 95 9.67 17.34 -11.37
C HIS A 95 10.76 16.44 -10.73
N GLY A 96 11.59 15.80 -11.56
CA GLY A 96 12.73 14.97 -11.17
C GLY A 96 12.73 13.56 -11.76
N GLY A 97 11.65 13.15 -12.44
CA GLY A 97 11.51 11.85 -13.07
C GLY A 97 10.28 11.06 -12.57
N VAL A 98 10.28 9.75 -12.76
CA VAL A 98 9.17 8.87 -12.36
C VAL A 98 9.13 8.70 -10.85
N ALA A 99 8.03 9.07 -10.20
CA ALA A 99 7.90 8.98 -8.74
C ALA A 99 7.95 7.54 -8.21
N CYS A 100 8.73 7.31 -7.16
CA CYS A 100 8.79 6.03 -6.47
C CYS A 100 7.58 5.81 -5.55
N GLY A 101 7.10 4.57 -5.46
CA GLY A 101 6.02 4.19 -4.52
C GLY A 101 4.60 4.49 -5.00
N SER A 102 4.45 4.96 -6.24
CA SER A 102 3.18 5.08 -6.94
C SER A 102 3.23 4.35 -8.29
N LEU A 103 2.05 4.10 -8.88
CA LEU A 103 1.94 3.62 -10.24
C LEU A 103 1.93 4.83 -11.19
N THR A 104 2.85 4.85 -12.17
CA THR A 104 2.87 5.85 -13.23
C THR A 104 2.41 5.20 -14.53
N GLU A 105 1.43 5.79 -15.20
CA GLU A 105 0.86 5.28 -16.45
C GLU A 105 1.49 5.98 -17.66
N VAL A 106 1.96 5.19 -18.64
CA VAL A 106 2.46 5.70 -19.92
C VAL A 106 1.46 5.36 -21.02
N LYS A 107 1.06 6.36 -21.79
CA LYS A 107 0.17 6.21 -22.94
C LYS A 107 0.90 6.61 -24.21
N GLU A 108 0.87 5.73 -25.20
CA GLU A 108 1.32 6.03 -26.55
C GLU A 108 0.13 5.90 -27.50
N LYS A 109 0.05 6.81 -28.47
CA LYS A 109 -0.85 6.67 -29.61
C LYS A 109 0.00 6.21 -30.78
N PHE A 110 -0.34 5.05 -31.34
CA PHE A 110 0.31 4.58 -32.57
C PHE A 110 0.14 5.63 -33.66
N PHE A 111 1.26 6.13 -34.19
CA PHE A 111 1.27 6.99 -35.34
C PHE A 111 1.02 6.13 -36.59
N ILE A 112 -0.12 6.34 -37.26
CA ILE A 112 -0.36 5.79 -38.59
C ILE A 112 0.11 6.88 -39.57
N PRO A 113 1.25 6.70 -40.26
CA PRO A 113 1.65 7.65 -41.30
C PRO A 113 0.56 7.67 -42.37
N SER A 114 0.03 8.86 -42.66
CA SER A 114 -0.75 9.07 -43.88
C SER A 114 0.11 8.66 -45.07
N SER A 115 -0.43 7.77 -45.89
CA SER A 115 0.20 7.25 -47.12
C SER A 115 0.86 8.37 -47.92
N ILE A 116 2.05 8.08 -48.45
CA ILE A 116 2.75 8.88 -49.44
C ILE A 116 1.77 9.12 -50.61
N ASP A 117 1.39 10.37 -50.84
CA ASP A 117 0.73 10.78 -52.08
C ASP A 117 1.72 10.51 -53.24
N LEU A 118 1.36 9.55 -54.09
CA LEU A 118 2.07 9.19 -55.32
C LEU A 118 1.78 10.17 -56.44
#